data_AF-A0A5R1NWV7-F1
#
_entry.id   AF-A0A5R1NWV7-F1
#
_cell.length_a   1.000
_cell.length_b   1.000
_cell.length_c   1.000
_cell.angle_alpha   90.00
_cell.angle_beta   90.00
_cell.angle_gamma   90.00
#
_symmetry.space_group_name_H-M   'P 1'
#
loop_
_entity.id
_entity.type
_entity.pdbx_description
1 polymer ?
#
loop_
_entity_poly.entity_id
_entity_poly.type
_entity_poly.pdbx_seq_one_letter_code
_entity_poly.pdbx_strand_id
1 'polypeptide(L)'
;MYENRRQNSIYIGIATSMARVYQRHNEAAEQLRDAPGSVILQTVEPFSSRRDARKAEAIAIHVATIAGTQVCTDDEVPLTNTNIAGIHSTTVLGPAIFTKDEAIQWSSLIGTVIVPIAADELEGRPAPFGGHGGAFFADRARKHWNVAQVKRPRIRRIIALLKGGLNIILGDWDVDPEGDWTLDSVHTTRVAVPLIDAERDDPRGDKGKRLDGHHLNSGVTYSADLK
;
A
#
# COMPACT_ATOMS: atom_id res chain seq x y z
N MET A 1 12.82 -23.91 1.35
CA MET A 1 11.75 -23.52 2.27
C MET A 1 11.89 -24.33 3.55
N TYR A 2 11.78 -23.70 4.71
CA TYR A 2 11.72 -24.38 6.01
C TYR A 2 10.35 -24.12 6.61
N GLU A 3 9.62 -25.16 6.99
CA GLU A 3 8.25 -25.04 7.53
C GLU A 3 8.20 -25.73 8.88
N ASN A 4 7.71 -25.03 9.92
CA ASN A 4 7.38 -25.64 11.20
C ASN A 4 5.91 -25.36 11.54
N ARG A 5 5.06 -26.37 11.32
CA ARG A 5 3.61 -26.25 11.54
C ARG A 5 3.23 -26.06 13.00
N ARG A 6 4.03 -26.59 13.93
CA ARG A 6 3.75 -26.46 15.38
C ARG A 6 4.03 -25.04 15.86
N GLN A 7 5.04 -24.40 15.28
CA GLN A 7 5.40 -23.02 15.57
C GLN A 7 4.65 -22.01 14.67
N ASN A 8 3.87 -22.49 13.69
CA ASN A 8 3.21 -21.68 12.67
C ASN A 8 4.17 -20.71 11.97
N SER A 9 5.36 -21.21 11.61
CA SER A 9 6.46 -20.41 11.05
C SER A 9 7.00 -21.01 9.77
N ILE A 10 7.43 -20.14 8.85
CA ILE A 10 7.98 -20.53 7.56
C ILE A 10 9.13 -19.62 7.11
N TYR A 11 10.17 -20.19 6.53
CA TYR A 11 11.22 -19.47 5.79
C TYR A 11 11.10 -19.83 4.31
N ILE A 12 10.99 -18.81 3.46
CA ILE A 12 10.88 -18.95 2.01
C ILE A 12 12.06 -18.22 1.39
N GLY A 13 12.80 -18.91 0.52
CA GLY A 13 14.01 -18.40 -0.10
C GLY A 13 14.19 -18.95 -1.51
N ILE A 14 14.79 -18.16 -2.39
CA ILE A 14 15.28 -18.60 -3.71
C ILE A 14 16.78 -18.87 -3.69
N ALA A 15 17.21 -19.82 -4.53
CA ALA A 15 18.61 -20.21 -4.64
C ALA A 15 18.99 -20.54 -6.07
N THR A 16 20.28 -20.42 -6.39
CA THR A 16 20.87 -20.92 -7.64
C THR A 16 21.38 -22.36 -7.51
N SER A 17 21.26 -22.97 -6.33
CA SER A 17 21.74 -24.33 -6.05
C SER A 17 20.83 -25.03 -5.04
N MET A 18 20.60 -26.33 -5.26
CA MET A 18 19.86 -27.19 -4.35
C MET A 18 20.58 -27.36 -3.00
N ALA A 19 21.91 -27.22 -2.97
CA ALA A 19 22.68 -27.30 -1.72
C ALA A 19 22.46 -26.09 -0.79
N ARG A 20 21.81 -25.02 -1.27
CA ARG A 20 21.60 -23.79 -0.51
C ARG A 20 20.85 -24.03 0.81
N VAL A 21 19.98 -25.02 0.90
CA VAL A 21 19.22 -25.32 2.13
C VAL A 21 20.08 -25.77 3.32
N TYR A 22 21.31 -26.21 3.06
CA TYR A 22 22.25 -26.62 4.10
C TYR A 22 23.33 -25.55 4.34
N GLN A 23 23.29 -24.46 3.59
CA GLN A 23 24.22 -23.36 3.80
C GLN A 23 23.78 -22.50 4.98
N ARG A 24 24.70 -21.65 5.41
CA ARG A 24 24.42 -20.68 6.46
C ARG A 24 23.37 -19.68 6.00
N HIS A 25 22.40 -19.44 6.87
CA HIS A 25 21.39 -18.40 6.74
C HIS A 25 21.49 -17.46 7.95
N ASN A 26 20.61 -16.47 8.05
CA ASN A 26 20.52 -15.70 9.26
C ASN A 26 19.94 -16.52 10.43
N GLU A 27 20.11 -15.98 11.64
CA GLU A 27 19.81 -16.69 12.87
C GLU A 27 18.36 -17.20 12.94
N ALA A 28 17.39 -16.40 12.47
CA ALA A 28 15.98 -16.77 12.49
C ALA A 28 15.67 -17.95 11.55
N ALA A 29 16.25 -17.95 10.34
CA ALA A 29 16.08 -19.04 9.39
C ALA A 29 16.80 -20.32 9.85
N GLU A 30 17.97 -20.20 10.49
CA GLU A 30 18.70 -21.34 11.06
C GLU A 30 17.96 -21.94 12.26
N GLN A 31 17.50 -21.10 13.20
CA GLN A 31 16.67 -21.54 14.32
C GLN A 31 15.41 -22.26 13.83
N LEU A 32 14.75 -21.75 12.79
CA LEU A 32 13.59 -22.41 12.20
C LEU A 32 13.96 -23.74 11.53
N ARG A 33 15.06 -23.80 10.77
CA ARG A 33 15.54 -25.03 10.13
C ARG A 33 15.83 -26.11 11.17
N ASP A 34 16.47 -25.74 12.26
CA ASP A 34 17.00 -26.67 13.27
C ASP A 34 15.96 -26.99 14.38
N ALA A 35 14.81 -26.29 14.40
CA ALA A 35 13.73 -26.55 15.33
C ALA A 35 13.11 -27.96 15.15
N PRO A 36 12.80 -28.67 16.25
CA PRO A 36 12.14 -29.97 16.16
C PRO A 36 10.80 -29.90 15.42
N GLY A 37 10.63 -30.80 14.44
CA GLY A 37 9.41 -30.88 13.62
C GLY A 37 9.41 -29.96 12.40
N SER A 38 10.53 -29.29 12.11
CA SER A 38 10.70 -28.52 10.88
C SER A 38 10.88 -29.43 9.66
N VAL A 39 10.26 -29.05 8.55
CA VAL A 39 10.33 -29.74 7.26
C VAL A 39 11.03 -28.85 6.24
N ILE A 40 11.98 -29.41 5.49
CA ILE A 40 12.67 -28.71 4.41
C ILE A 40 12.01 -29.10 3.08
N LEU A 41 11.54 -28.10 2.35
CA LEU A 41 10.87 -28.26 1.06
C LEU A 41 11.63 -27.49 -0.02
N GLN A 42 11.81 -28.12 -1.18
CA GLN A 42 12.50 -27.56 -2.34
C GLN A 42 11.73 -27.87 -3.62
N THR A 43 11.79 -26.97 -4.60
CA THR A 43 11.26 -27.23 -5.93
C THR A 43 12.14 -28.26 -6.63
N VAL A 44 11.52 -29.28 -7.23
CA VAL A 44 12.24 -30.34 -7.95
C VAL A 44 12.83 -29.85 -9.28
N GLU A 45 12.23 -28.82 -9.85
CA GLU A 45 12.70 -28.15 -11.06
C GLU A 45 13.06 -26.68 -10.74
N PRO A 46 14.11 -26.14 -11.37
CA PRO A 46 14.43 -24.73 -11.24
C PRO A 46 13.43 -23.86 -11.99
N PHE A 47 13.22 -22.63 -11.51
CA PHE A 47 12.49 -21.63 -12.27
C PHE A 47 13.26 -21.25 -13.55
N SER A 48 12.52 -20.93 -14.61
CA SER A 48 13.05 -20.49 -15.91
C SER A 48 13.94 -19.25 -15.82
N SER A 49 13.72 -18.38 -14.83
CA SER A 49 14.51 -17.18 -14.62
C SER A 49 14.58 -16.79 -13.15
N ARG A 50 15.62 -16.04 -12.79
CA ARG A 50 15.74 -15.41 -11.47
C ARG A 50 14.57 -14.46 -11.17
N ARG A 51 14.01 -13.81 -12.20
CA ARG A 51 12.84 -12.93 -12.06
C ARG A 51 11.61 -13.73 -11.67
N ASP A 52 11.38 -14.87 -12.28
CA ASP A 52 10.21 -15.71 -11.99
C ASP A 52 10.35 -16.44 -10.65
N ALA A 53 11.57 -16.83 -10.27
CA ALA A 53 11.86 -17.30 -8.91
C ALA A 53 11.48 -16.25 -7.85
N ARG A 54 11.88 -14.98 -8.06
CA ARG A 54 11.52 -13.87 -7.16
C ARG A 54 10.00 -13.62 -7.11
N LYS A 55 9.28 -13.78 -8.22
CA LYS A 55 7.80 -13.67 -8.23
C LYS A 55 7.16 -14.79 -7.40
N ALA A 56 7.63 -16.02 -7.57
CA ALA A 56 7.09 -17.17 -6.85
C ALA A 56 7.34 -17.05 -5.33
N GLU A 57 8.54 -16.63 -4.95
CA GLU A 57 8.90 -16.31 -3.55
C GLU A 57 7.98 -15.23 -2.97
N ALA A 58 7.72 -14.16 -3.75
CA ALA A 58 6.82 -13.08 -3.35
C ALA A 58 5.43 -13.60 -3.00
N ILE A 59 4.86 -14.37 -3.93
CA ILE A 59 3.51 -14.92 -3.82
C ILE A 59 3.42 -15.88 -2.63
N ALA A 60 4.42 -16.75 -2.45
CA ALA A 60 4.45 -17.69 -1.35
C ALA A 60 4.49 -16.99 0.02
N ILE A 61 5.29 -15.92 0.15
CA ILE A 61 5.36 -15.11 1.37
C ILE A 61 4.04 -14.38 1.62
N HIS A 62 3.41 -13.87 0.57
CA HIS A 62 2.11 -13.21 0.66
C HIS A 62 1.01 -14.18 1.12
N VAL A 63 0.93 -15.37 0.51
CA VAL A 63 -0.04 -16.42 0.89
C VAL A 63 0.19 -16.88 2.34
N ALA A 64 1.45 -17.09 2.73
CA ALA A 64 1.78 -17.46 4.11
C ALA A 64 1.35 -16.38 5.12
N THR A 65 1.54 -15.10 4.77
CA THR A 65 1.09 -13.98 5.62
C THR A 65 -0.44 -13.95 5.74
N ILE A 66 -1.18 -14.11 4.64
CA ILE A 66 -2.66 -14.17 4.68
C ILE A 66 -3.16 -15.36 5.51
N ALA A 67 -2.45 -16.49 5.46
CA ALA A 67 -2.76 -17.67 6.27
C ALA A 67 -2.40 -17.50 7.75
N GLY A 68 -1.86 -16.34 8.16
CA GLY A 68 -1.43 -16.07 9.53
C GLY A 68 -0.14 -16.80 9.93
N THR A 69 0.64 -17.30 8.97
CA THR A 69 1.91 -17.97 9.22
C THR A 69 3.04 -16.94 9.33
N GLN A 70 3.85 -17.05 10.37
CA GLN A 70 4.97 -16.15 10.61
C GLN A 70 6.10 -16.42 9.60
N VAL A 71 6.52 -15.41 8.83
CA VAL A 71 7.57 -15.54 7.81
C VAL A 71 8.92 -15.07 8.35
N CYS A 72 9.95 -15.93 8.30
CA CYS A 72 11.34 -15.59 8.61
C CYS A 72 12.07 -15.06 7.36
N THR A 73 12.83 -13.97 7.47
CA THR A 73 13.64 -13.36 6.39
C THR A 73 15.13 -13.64 6.54
N ASP A 74 16.00 -13.33 5.55
CA ASP A 74 17.45 -13.72 5.55
C ASP A 74 18.50 -12.57 5.61
N ASP A 75 18.18 -11.27 5.50
CA ASP A 75 19.21 -10.28 5.11
C ASP A 75 19.90 -9.44 6.23
N GLU A 76 21.24 -9.31 6.09
CA GLU A 76 22.23 -8.64 6.95
C GLU A 76 22.86 -7.35 6.32
N VAL A 77 22.24 -6.71 5.31
CA VAL A 77 22.79 -5.50 4.64
C VAL A 77 21.77 -4.35 4.63
N PRO A 78 22.11 -3.13 5.11
CA PRO A 78 21.22 -1.98 5.06
C PRO A 78 21.21 -1.38 3.66
N LEU A 79 20.07 -1.47 2.97
CA LEU A 79 19.83 -0.77 1.71
C LEU A 79 18.87 0.41 1.94
N THR A 80 19.43 1.59 1.74
CA THR A 80 18.75 2.87 1.73
C THR A 80 17.80 2.97 0.53
N ASN A 81 16.57 3.37 0.86
CA ASN A 81 15.54 3.94 0.00
C ASN A 81 14.60 3.01 -0.79
N THR A 82 13.40 2.96 -0.19
CA THR A 82 12.04 3.06 -0.73
C THR A 82 11.24 1.79 -1.05
N ASN A 83 10.27 1.60 -0.15
CA ASN A 83 9.04 0.81 -0.19
C ASN A 83 9.14 -0.69 0.03
N ILE A 84 10.02 -1.11 0.93
CA ILE A 84 9.91 -2.36 1.71
C ILE A 84 10.55 -2.06 3.07
N ALA A 85 9.77 -1.94 4.14
CA ALA A 85 10.31 -1.95 5.49
C ALA A 85 9.39 -2.79 6.37
N GLY A 86 9.55 -4.11 6.26
CA GLY A 86 8.82 -5.11 7.02
C GLY A 86 8.59 -6.39 6.23
N ILE A 87 9.59 -7.28 6.25
CA ILE A 87 9.74 -8.56 5.52
C ILE A 87 10.41 -8.41 4.14
N HIS A 88 11.74 -8.43 4.21
CA HIS A 88 12.74 -8.30 3.17
C HIS A 88 12.74 -9.41 2.11
N SER A 89 11.85 -9.38 1.11
CA SER A 89 12.20 -10.13 -0.11
C SER A 89 11.66 -9.66 -1.45
N THR A 90 10.54 -8.94 -1.62
CA THR A 90 10.02 -8.77 -2.99
C THR A 90 9.58 -7.36 -3.39
N THR A 91 10.40 -6.72 -4.24
CA THR A 91 10.00 -5.57 -5.08
C THR A 91 9.03 -5.97 -6.20
N VAL A 92 8.49 -7.19 -6.14
CA VAL A 92 7.88 -7.88 -7.28
C VAL A 92 6.36 -7.99 -7.12
N LEU A 93 5.86 -7.85 -5.88
CA LEU A 93 4.43 -7.67 -5.62
C LEU A 93 4.16 -6.20 -5.33
N GLY A 94 3.38 -5.59 -6.21
CA GLY A 94 2.84 -4.26 -5.99
C GLY A 94 1.38 -4.33 -5.53
N PRO A 95 0.86 -3.23 -4.99
CA PRO A 95 -0.56 -3.10 -4.73
C PRO A 95 -1.40 -3.44 -5.97
N ALA A 96 -2.37 -4.35 -5.86
CA ALA A 96 -3.36 -4.57 -6.91
C ALA A 96 -4.29 -3.37 -6.95
N ILE A 97 -4.15 -2.52 -7.97
CA ILE A 97 -4.95 -1.31 -8.16
C ILE A 97 -5.79 -1.51 -9.41
N PHE A 98 -7.10 -1.34 -9.28
CA PHE A 98 -7.97 -1.25 -10.43
C PHE A 98 -7.63 0.04 -11.20
N THR A 99 -7.20 -0.10 -12.46
CA THR A 99 -6.86 1.04 -13.31
C THR A 99 -7.80 1.11 -14.50
N LYS A 100 -8.20 2.33 -14.87
CA LYS A 100 -8.94 2.65 -16.09
C LYS A 100 -7.97 3.33 -17.05
N ASP A 101 -8.15 3.11 -18.36
CA ASP A 101 -7.28 3.69 -19.40
C ASP A 101 -7.44 5.22 -19.53
N GLU A 102 -8.52 5.76 -18.99
CA GLU A 102 -8.86 7.17 -19.05
C GLU A 102 -8.03 7.98 -18.03
N ALA A 103 -7.66 9.20 -18.42
CA ALA A 103 -6.97 10.15 -17.56
C ALA A 103 -7.82 11.41 -17.34
N ILE A 104 -7.64 12.03 -16.18
CA ILE A 104 -8.25 13.31 -15.81
C ILE A 104 -7.16 14.35 -15.79
N GLN A 105 -7.41 15.50 -16.41
CA GLN A 105 -6.49 16.62 -16.37
C GLN A 105 -6.68 17.38 -15.06
N TRP A 106 -5.60 17.68 -14.35
CA TRP A 106 -5.66 18.48 -13.12
C TRP A 106 -6.32 19.85 -13.33
N SER A 107 -6.16 20.44 -14.52
CA SER A 107 -6.80 21.71 -14.89
C SER A 107 -8.32 21.63 -15.03
N SER A 108 -8.91 20.44 -15.16
CA SER A 108 -10.36 20.26 -15.24
C SER A 108 -11.01 20.07 -13.87
N LEU A 109 -10.22 19.96 -12.80
CA LEU A 109 -10.74 19.86 -11.44
C LEU A 109 -11.22 21.23 -10.95
N ILE A 110 -12.36 21.25 -10.25
CA ILE A 110 -12.96 22.45 -9.66
C ILE A 110 -13.28 22.15 -8.19
N GLY A 111 -12.98 23.08 -7.28
CA GLY A 111 -13.30 22.92 -5.86
C GLY A 111 -12.73 21.64 -5.23
N THR A 112 -11.61 21.13 -5.75
CA THR A 112 -11.11 19.80 -5.40
C THR A 112 -9.89 19.89 -4.48
N VAL A 113 -9.94 19.15 -3.37
CA VAL A 113 -8.79 18.87 -2.52
C VAL A 113 -8.20 17.52 -2.90
N ILE A 114 -6.89 17.44 -3.12
CA ILE A 114 -6.20 16.23 -3.54
C ILE A 114 -5.32 15.79 -2.39
N VAL A 115 -5.63 14.63 -1.84
CA VAL A 115 -4.95 14.06 -0.67
C VAL A 115 -4.08 12.88 -1.10
N PRO A 116 -2.77 12.88 -0.77
CA PRO A 116 -1.90 11.80 -1.16
C PRO A 116 -1.99 10.65 -0.14
N ILE A 117 -2.41 9.47 -0.56
CA ILE A 117 -2.55 8.27 0.29
C ILE A 117 -1.54 7.21 -0.15
N ALA A 118 -0.86 6.61 0.82
CA ALA A 118 0.03 5.47 0.56
C ALA A 118 -0.77 4.17 0.38
N ALA A 119 -0.13 3.11 -0.11
CA ALA A 119 -0.67 1.76 0.04
C ALA A 119 -1.12 1.47 1.47
N ASP A 120 -2.17 0.67 1.63
CA ASP A 120 -2.62 0.27 2.95
C ASP A 120 -1.59 -0.62 3.63
N GLU A 121 -1.60 -0.73 4.95
CA GLU A 121 -0.68 -1.57 5.69
C GLU A 121 -1.40 -2.79 6.29
N LEU A 122 -1.32 -3.97 5.65
CA LEU A 122 -1.65 -5.24 6.28
C LEU A 122 -0.57 -5.56 7.31
N GLU A 123 -0.88 -5.40 8.60
CA GLU A 123 0.08 -5.60 9.71
C GLU A 123 1.40 -4.83 9.53
N GLY A 124 1.32 -3.58 9.07
CA GLY A 124 2.50 -2.74 8.79
C GLY A 124 3.07 -2.87 7.37
N ARG A 125 2.34 -3.44 6.39
CA ARG A 125 2.85 -3.72 5.03
C ARG A 125 1.91 -3.30 3.88
N PRO A 126 2.38 -2.63 2.82
CA PRO A 126 1.62 -2.32 1.60
C PRO A 126 0.70 -3.47 1.09
N ALA A 127 -0.60 -3.39 1.35
CA ALA A 127 -1.63 -4.35 0.94
C ALA A 127 -2.20 -4.01 -0.45
N PRO A 128 -2.70 -5.01 -1.21
CA PRO A 128 -3.45 -4.74 -2.44
C PRO A 128 -4.68 -3.88 -2.15
N PHE A 129 -4.86 -2.79 -2.91
CA PHE A 129 -6.03 -1.91 -2.80
C PHE A 129 -7.34 -2.60 -3.23
N GLY A 130 -7.22 -3.64 -4.07
CA GLY A 130 -8.33 -4.42 -4.58
C GLY A 130 -8.94 -5.32 -3.49
N GLY A 131 -9.95 -4.81 -2.80
CA GLY A 131 -10.74 -5.58 -1.84
C GLY A 131 -11.50 -4.73 -0.82
N HIS A 132 -11.04 -3.50 -0.55
CA HIS A 132 -11.67 -2.61 0.41
C HIS A 132 -12.74 -1.72 -0.24
N GLY A 133 -13.87 -1.53 0.46
CA GLY A 133 -14.98 -0.67 0.04
C GLY A 133 -14.70 0.83 0.22
N GLY A 134 -15.65 1.66 -0.19
CA GLY A 134 -15.48 3.12 -0.20
C GLY A 134 -15.21 3.74 1.16
N ALA A 135 -15.86 3.28 2.23
CA ALA A 135 -15.63 3.82 3.58
C ALA A 135 -14.20 3.61 4.09
N PHE A 136 -13.55 2.54 3.68
CA PHE A 136 -12.16 2.28 4.07
C PHE A 136 -11.21 3.35 3.52
N PHE A 137 -11.35 3.68 2.24
CA PHE A 137 -10.54 4.74 1.64
C PHE A 137 -10.98 6.13 2.07
N ALA A 138 -12.26 6.30 2.40
CA ALA A 138 -12.76 7.53 2.97
C ALA A 138 -12.09 7.83 4.31
N ASP A 139 -11.94 6.86 5.22
CA ASP A 139 -11.24 7.09 6.51
C ASP A 139 -9.80 7.58 6.29
N ARG A 140 -9.08 6.95 5.34
CA ARG A 140 -7.70 7.34 5.00
C ARG A 140 -7.65 8.71 4.31
N ALA A 141 -8.62 9.02 3.45
CA ALA A 141 -8.74 10.29 2.76
C ALA A 141 -9.17 11.42 3.70
N ARG A 142 -9.97 11.11 4.73
CA ARG A 142 -10.48 12.02 5.75
C ARG A 142 -9.59 12.15 6.97
N LYS A 143 -8.44 11.47 7.02
CA LYS A 143 -7.39 11.75 8.02
C LYS A 143 -7.22 13.26 8.16
N HIS A 144 -6.77 13.71 9.32
CA HIS A 144 -6.63 15.14 9.51
C HIS A 144 -5.57 15.70 8.55
N TRP A 145 -5.91 16.67 7.72
CA TRP A 145 -5.00 17.29 6.76
C TRP A 145 -4.88 18.79 7.01
N ASN A 146 -3.74 19.38 6.64
CA ASN A 146 -3.55 20.83 6.65
C ASN A 146 -4.37 21.49 5.53
N VAL A 147 -5.67 21.66 5.75
CA VAL A 147 -6.60 22.31 4.82
C VAL A 147 -6.82 23.77 5.25
N ALA A 148 -6.44 24.69 4.37
CA ALA A 148 -6.52 26.12 4.63
C ALA A 148 -7.97 26.56 4.89
N GLN A 149 -8.21 27.24 6.01
CA GLN A 149 -9.55 27.64 6.46
C GLN A 149 -10.30 28.47 5.41
N VAL A 150 -9.61 29.39 4.73
CA VAL A 150 -10.18 30.24 3.67
C VAL A 150 -10.67 29.45 2.45
N LYS A 151 -10.18 28.22 2.25
CA LYS A 151 -10.53 27.36 1.11
C LYS A 151 -11.71 26.43 1.43
N ARG A 152 -11.94 26.10 2.71
CA ARG A 152 -12.96 25.13 3.16
C ARG A 152 -14.36 25.39 2.58
N PRO A 153 -14.90 26.62 2.58
CA PRO A 153 -16.24 26.88 2.04
C PRO A 153 -16.35 26.69 0.52
N ARG A 154 -15.23 26.55 -0.19
CA ARG A 154 -15.16 26.38 -1.65
C ARG A 154 -14.80 24.95 -2.07
N ILE A 155 -14.40 24.08 -1.13
CA ILE A 155 -14.11 22.68 -1.41
C ILE A 155 -15.44 21.94 -1.59
N ARG A 156 -15.58 21.18 -2.66
CA ARG A 156 -16.76 20.38 -3.02
C ARG A 156 -16.42 18.91 -3.29
N ARG A 157 -15.14 18.61 -3.48
CA ARG A 157 -14.66 17.30 -3.88
C ARG A 157 -13.34 16.98 -3.18
N ILE A 158 -13.16 15.73 -2.80
CA ILE A 158 -11.86 15.20 -2.37
C ILE A 158 -11.46 14.03 -3.28
N ILE A 159 -10.20 14.03 -3.72
CA ILE A 159 -9.60 12.93 -4.48
C ILE A 159 -8.46 12.34 -3.64
N ALA A 160 -8.52 11.03 -3.41
CA ALA A 160 -7.41 10.26 -2.88
C ALA A 160 -6.48 9.84 -4.02
N LEU A 161 -5.23 10.30 -4.01
CA LEU A 161 -4.24 9.93 -5.01
C LEU A 161 -3.18 9.01 -4.43
N LEU A 162 -2.86 7.93 -5.15
CA LEU A 162 -1.81 7.01 -4.79
C LEU A 162 -0.43 7.68 -4.79
N LYS A 163 0.28 7.62 -3.65
CA LYS A 163 1.69 8.00 -3.55
C LYS A 163 2.58 7.01 -4.34
N GLY A 164 3.63 7.52 -4.98
CA GLY A 164 4.61 6.68 -5.70
C GLY A 164 4.66 6.89 -7.21
N GLY A 165 4.10 8.00 -7.72
CA GLY A 165 4.35 8.48 -9.09
C GLY A 165 3.38 8.02 -10.17
N LEU A 166 2.51 7.04 -9.88
CA LEU A 166 1.49 6.60 -10.84
C LEU A 166 0.27 7.52 -10.92
N ASN A 167 0.09 8.41 -9.93
CA ASN A 167 -1.03 9.36 -9.86
C ASN A 167 -2.40 8.71 -10.10
N ILE A 168 -2.63 7.50 -9.57
CA ILE A 168 -3.91 6.81 -9.71
C ILE A 168 -4.89 7.30 -8.64
N ILE A 169 -6.11 7.57 -9.06
CA ILE A 169 -7.23 7.93 -8.17
C ILE A 169 -7.72 6.66 -7.47
N LEU A 170 -7.60 6.64 -6.15
CA LEU A 170 -8.02 5.53 -5.31
C LEU A 170 -9.45 5.68 -4.82
N GLY A 171 -9.94 6.92 -4.77
CA GLY A 171 -11.32 7.24 -4.45
C GLY A 171 -11.58 8.73 -4.67
N ASP A 172 -12.86 9.03 -4.85
CA ASP A 172 -13.41 10.33 -5.15
C ASP A 172 -14.69 10.50 -4.35
N TRP A 173 -14.80 11.57 -3.57
CA TRP A 173 -15.99 11.81 -2.75
C TRP A 173 -16.46 13.24 -2.86
N ASP A 174 -17.77 13.40 -2.64
CA ASP A 174 -18.41 14.68 -2.44
C ASP A 174 -18.16 15.18 -1.01
N VAL A 175 -17.75 16.46 -0.91
CA VAL A 175 -17.48 17.13 0.35
C VAL A 175 -18.68 17.98 0.75
N ASP A 176 -19.06 17.89 2.02
CA ASP A 176 -20.04 18.79 2.63
C ASP A 176 -19.31 20.03 3.18
N PRO A 177 -19.32 21.19 2.49
CA PRO A 177 -18.52 22.34 2.89
C PRO A 177 -19.01 23.00 4.18
N GLU A 178 -20.30 22.81 4.50
CA GLU A 178 -20.98 23.34 5.68
C GLU A 178 -20.95 22.37 6.85
N GLY A 179 -20.53 21.12 6.60
CA GLY A 179 -20.33 20.09 7.61
C GLY A 179 -19.19 20.40 8.59
N ASP A 180 -19.06 19.54 9.60
CA ASP A 180 -18.06 19.74 10.65
C ASP A 180 -16.64 19.42 10.16
N TRP A 181 -15.77 20.43 10.18
CA TRP A 181 -14.35 20.31 9.91
C TRP A 181 -13.58 20.03 11.20
N THR A 182 -13.72 18.81 11.71
CA THR A 182 -13.20 18.40 13.01
C THR A 182 -11.67 18.51 13.07
N LEU A 183 -11.15 19.13 14.13
CA LEU A 183 -9.71 19.25 14.38
C LEU A 183 -9.16 17.96 15.01
N ASP A 184 -7.93 17.59 14.62
CA ASP A 184 -7.22 16.42 15.16
C ASP A 184 -6.90 16.58 16.66
N SER A 185 -6.57 17.80 17.08
CA SER A 185 -6.39 18.20 18.48
C SER A 185 -6.39 19.72 18.61
N VAL A 186 -6.35 20.24 19.83
CA VAL A 186 -6.36 21.69 20.13
C VAL A 186 -5.08 22.40 19.64
N HIS A 187 -4.00 21.66 19.40
CA HIS A 187 -2.67 22.21 19.07
C HIS A 187 -2.29 22.09 17.58
N THR A 188 -3.23 21.72 16.72
CA THR A 188 -2.97 21.46 15.29
C THR A 188 -4.00 22.14 14.42
N THR A 189 -3.60 22.46 13.19
CA THR A 189 -4.47 23.05 12.16
C THR A 189 -5.03 21.98 11.21
N ARG A 190 -4.70 20.71 11.45
CA ARG A 190 -5.15 19.58 10.63
C ARG A 190 -6.62 19.28 10.92
N VAL A 191 -7.41 19.16 9.85
CA VAL A 191 -8.85 18.90 9.92
C VAL A 191 -9.25 17.67 9.12
N ALA A 192 -10.26 16.95 9.60
CA ALA A 192 -10.94 15.93 8.83
C ALA A 192 -11.85 16.60 7.81
N VAL A 193 -11.85 16.09 6.57
CA VAL A 193 -12.71 16.62 5.52
C VAL A 193 -14.12 16.02 5.70
N PRO A 194 -15.17 16.83 5.85
CA PRO A 194 -16.55 16.34 5.92
C PRO A 194 -17.01 15.79 4.56
N LEU A 195 -17.47 14.55 4.51
CA LEU A 195 -17.99 13.93 3.29
C LEU A 195 -19.50 13.82 3.37
N ILE A 196 -20.17 13.94 2.21
CA ILE A 196 -21.62 13.72 2.11
C ILE A 196 -21.94 12.23 2.31
N ASP A 197 -21.17 11.35 1.69
CA ASP A 197 -21.31 9.89 1.80
C ASP A 197 -19.93 9.25 1.69
N ALA A 198 -19.48 8.60 2.76
CA ALA A 198 -18.16 7.95 2.81
C ALA A 198 -18.13 6.61 2.05
N GLU A 199 -19.26 5.93 1.91
CA GLU A 199 -19.35 4.63 1.24
C GLU A 199 -19.32 4.77 -0.29
N ARG A 200 -19.81 5.91 -0.79
CA ARG A 200 -19.82 6.21 -2.23
C ARG A 200 -18.53 6.90 -2.68
N ASP A 201 -17.51 6.11 -2.96
CA ASP A 201 -16.15 6.57 -3.33
C ASP A 201 -15.86 6.73 -4.82
N ASP A 202 -16.90 6.61 -5.68
CA ASP A 202 -16.78 6.87 -7.10
C ASP A 202 -18.05 7.50 -7.71
N PRO A 203 -18.57 8.63 -7.18
CA PRO A 203 -19.80 9.26 -7.67
C PRO A 203 -19.68 9.77 -9.11
N ARG A 204 -18.45 9.99 -9.61
CA ARG A 204 -18.14 10.53 -10.94
C ARG A 204 -17.52 9.51 -11.90
N GLY A 205 -17.27 8.27 -11.47
CA GLY A 205 -16.64 7.25 -12.31
C GLY A 205 -15.15 7.47 -12.55
N ASP A 206 -14.49 8.23 -11.68
CA ASP A 206 -13.10 8.67 -11.77
C ASP A 206 -12.11 7.77 -11.00
N LYS A 207 -12.60 6.91 -10.09
CA LYS A 207 -11.77 5.91 -9.41
C LYS A 207 -11.09 5.00 -10.42
N GLY A 208 -9.79 4.77 -10.22
CA GLY A 208 -8.92 3.99 -11.10
C GLY A 208 -8.34 4.77 -12.28
N LYS A 209 -8.83 5.98 -12.58
CA LYS A 209 -8.22 6.85 -13.61
C LYS A 209 -6.91 7.46 -13.11
N ARG A 210 -6.07 7.87 -14.05
CA ARG A 210 -4.85 8.61 -13.78
C ARG A 210 -5.11 10.13 -13.72
N LEU A 211 -4.47 10.83 -12.79
CA LEU A 211 -4.46 12.29 -12.74
C LEU A 211 -3.19 12.85 -13.42
N ASP A 212 -3.39 13.56 -14.52
CA ASP A 212 -2.32 14.18 -15.32
C ASP A 212 -2.18 15.68 -15.06
N GLY A 213 -0.98 16.21 -15.37
CA GLY A 213 -0.68 17.63 -15.18
C GLY A 213 -0.50 18.06 -13.73
N HIS A 214 -0.35 17.10 -12.81
CA HIS A 214 -0.14 17.36 -11.38
C HIS A 214 1.02 16.53 -10.82
N HIS A 215 1.96 17.21 -10.15
CA HIS A 215 3.01 16.54 -9.39
C HIS A 215 2.59 16.39 -7.94
N LEU A 216 2.38 15.16 -7.48
CA LEU A 216 1.95 14.88 -6.12
C LEU A 216 3.09 15.19 -5.13
N ASN A 217 2.81 16.07 -4.16
CA ASN A 217 3.70 16.32 -3.03
C ASN A 217 3.30 15.46 -1.82
N SER A 218 4.13 15.45 -0.77
CA SER A 218 3.83 14.69 0.45
C SER A 218 2.58 15.17 1.21
N GLY A 219 2.16 16.41 0.97
CA GLY A 219 0.99 17.05 1.57
C GLY A 219 -0.17 17.28 0.60
N VAL A 220 -1.25 17.86 1.13
CA VAL A 220 -2.46 18.18 0.37
C VAL A 220 -2.18 19.21 -0.72
N THR A 221 -2.84 19.00 -1.85
CA THR A 221 -2.82 19.91 -3.01
C THR A 221 -4.26 20.27 -3.38
N TYR A 222 -4.42 21.29 -4.22
CA TYR A 222 -5.72 21.84 -4.58
C TYR A 222 -5.85 21.92 -6.10
N SER A 223 -7.08 21.89 -6.60
CA SER A 223 -7.40 22.28 -7.98
C SER A 223 -7.00 23.73 -8.26
N ALA A 224 -6.87 24.07 -9.55
CA ALA A 224 -6.37 25.37 -9.98
C ALA A 224 -7.22 26.55 -9.49
N ASP A 225 -8.54 26.39 -9.44
CA ASP A 225 -9.49 27.41 -8.99
C ASP A 225 -9.38 27.74 -7.49
N LEU A 226 -8.83 26.80 -6.71
CA LEU A 226 -8.63 26.93 -5.27
C LEU A 226 -7.21 27.38 -4.92
N LYS A 227 -6.30 27.57 -5.88
CA LYS A 227 -4.93 28.03 -5.58
C LYS A 227 -4.93 29.42 -4.95
#